data_AF-V9G900-F1
#
_entry.id   AF-V9G900-F1
#
_cell.length_a   1.000
_cell.length_b   1.000
_cell.length_c   1.000
_cell.angle_alpha   90.00
_cell.angle_beta   90.00
_cell.angle_gamma   90.00
#
_symmetry.space_group_name_H-M   'P 1'
#
loop_
_entity.id
_entity.type
_entity.pdbx_description
1 polymer ?
#
loop_
_entity_poly.entity_id
_entity_poly.type
_entity_poly.pdbx_seq_one_letter_code
_entity_poly.pdbx_strand_id
1 'polypeptide(L)'
;MIRSSMQEIFHEQYPFFACERIESLNEQVTMKEEGNHARAVDAMHGAHYFTITVSVCKTSGETVELYLKNDTSTAAYYLEGFRIK
;
A
#
# COMPACT_ATOMS: atom_id res chain seq x y z
N MET A 1 -4.14 7.57 6.63
CA MET A 1 -3.39 6.32 6.44
C MET A 1 -1.89 6.58 6.35
N ILE A 2 -1.40 7.32 5.35
CA ILE A 2 0.03 7.71 5.20
C ILE A 2 0.62 8.21 6.51
N ARG A 3 -0.05 9.18 7.16
CA ARG A 3 0.34 9.72 8.48
C ARG A 3 0.54 8.63 9.54
N SER A 4 -0.42 7.72 9.68
CA SER A 4 -0.37 6.65 10.69
C SER A 4 0.77 5.67 10.42
N SER A 5 0.95 5.29 9.16
CA SER A 5 2.07 4.45 8.73
C SER A 5 3.42 5.10 9.00
N MET A 6 3.56 6.41 8.75
CA MET A 6 4.80 7.14 9.03
C MET A 6 5.10 7.26 10.52
N GLN A 7 4.07 7.48 11.35
CA GLN A 7 4.22 7.50 12.81
C GLN A 7 4.67 6.14 13.36
N GLU A 8 4.15 5.06 12.78
CA GLU A 8 4.53 3.69 13.16
C GLU A 8 5.97 3.34 12.74
N ILE A 9 6.37 3.66 11.50
CA ILE A 9 7.73 3.36 11.00
C ILE A 9 8.78 4.12 11.81
N PHE A 10 8.62 5.44 11.92
CA PHE A 10 9.68 6.31 12.44
C PHE A 10 9.55 6.60 13.93
N HIS A 11 8.46 6.19 14.60
CA HIS A 11 8.17 6.54 15.99
C HIS A 11 8.21 8.07 16.23
N GLU A 12 8.02 8.86 15.17
CA GLU A 12 8.13 10.31 15.15
C GLU A 12 6.74 10.96 15.12
N GLN A 13 6.64 12.15 15.72
CA GLN A 13 5.42 12.95 15.62
C GLN A 13 5.31 13.65 14.25
N TYR A 14 4.09 14.04 13.91
CA TYR A 14 3.70 14.58 12.60
C TYR A 14 4.45 15.82 12.04
N PRO A 15 5.08 16.73 12.82
CA PRO A 15 5.59 17.98 12.24
C PRO A 15 6.87 17.85 11.39
N PHE A 16 7.40 16.63 11.19
CA PHE A 16 8.63 16.41 10.41
C PHE A 16 8.41 16.14 8.91
N PHE A 17 7.17 16.24 8.40
CA PHE A 17 6.87 16.02 6.98
C PHE A 17 6.60 17.33 6.23
N ALA A 18 7.29 17.51 5.11
CA ALA A 18 7.23 18.73 4.29
C ALA A 18 6.38 18.55 3.02
N CYS A 19 6.21 17.33 2.52
CA CYS A 19 5.47 17.05 1.29
C CYS A 19 4.87 15.63 1.30
N GLU A 20 3.80 15.42 0.52
CA GLU A 20 3.32 14.10 0.11
C GLU A 20 2.89 14.11 -1.37
N ARG A 21 3.19 13.05 -2.11
CA ARG A 21 2.83 12.92 -3.54
C ARG A 21 2.59 11.45 -3.91
N ILE A 22 1.56 11.19 -4.72
CA ILE A 22 1.37 9.87 -5.33
C ILE A 22 2.32 9.74 -6.52
N GLU A 23 3.20 8.75 -6.48
CA GLU A 23 4.17 8.44 -7.54
C GLU A 23 3.60 7.43 -8.54
N SER A 24 2.82 6.46 -8.06
CA SER A 24 2.16 5.47 -8.92
C SER A 24 0.87 4.95 -8.32
N LEU A 25 -0.04 4.55 -9.20
CA LEU A 25 -1.28 3.84 -8.90
C LEU A 25 -1.41 2.72 -9.94
N ASN A 26 -1.41 1.47 -9.49
CA ASN A 26 -1.54 0.31 -10.37
C ASN A 26 -2.72 -0.56 -9.92
N GLU A 27 -3.51 -1.01 -10.88
CA GLU A 27 -4.55 -2.00 -10.67
C GLU A 27 -4.01 -3.40 -10.96
N GLN A 28 -4.37 -4.37 -10.13
CA GLN A 28 -4.04 -5.78 -10.28
C GLN A 28 -5.29 -6.64 -10.10
N VAL A 29 -5.37 -7.72 -10.87
CA VAL A 29 -6.51 -8.64 -10.89
C VAL A 29 -6.02 -10.05 -10.62
N THR A 30 -6.63 -10.76 -9.67
CA THR A 30 -6.32 -12.19 -9.45
C THR A 30 -6.88 -13.04 -10.60
N MET A 31 -6.01 -13.60 -11.45
CA MET A 31 -6.41 -14.46 -12.58
C MET A 31 -7.06 -15.77 -12.12
N LYS A 32 -8.02 -16.26 -12.92
CA LYS A 32 -8.57 -17.63 -12.86
C LYS A 32 -7.49 -18.64 -13.27
N GLU A 33 -7.26 -19.69 -12.47
CA GLU A 33 -6.77 -20.95 -13.03
C GLU A 33 -7.97 -21.72 -13.60
N GLU A 34 -8.05 -21.87 -14.93
CA GLU A 34 -8.96 -22.82 -15.57
C GLU A 34 -8.44 -24.25 -15.34
N GLY A 35 -8.76 -24.83 -14.19
CA GLY A 35 -8.35 -26.19 -13.90
C GLY A 35 -8.81 -26.70 -12.54
N ASN A 36 -9.93 -27.42 -12.54
CA ASN A 36 -10.35 -28.37 -11.51
C ASN A 36 -10.72 -27.85 -10.10
N HIS A 37 -12.00 -28.04 -9.76
CA HIS A 37 -12.50 -28.25 -8.39
C HIS A 37 -12.24 -27.13 -7.37
N ALA A 38 -12.87 -25.98 -7.62
CA ALA A 38 -13.07 -24.91 -6.64
C ALA A 38 -13.74 -25.47 -5.36
N ARG A 39 -12.95 -25.63 -4.29
CA ARG A 39 -13.44 -25.85 -2.92
C ARG A 39 -13.90 -24.51 -2.35
N ALA A 40 -14.86 -24.51 -1.43
CA ALA A 40 -15.53 -23.33 -0.88
C ALA A 40 -14.66 -22.41 0.03
N VAL A 41 -13.43 -22.09 -0.39
CA VAL A 41 -12.52 -21.09 0.21
C VAL A 41 -12.27 -19.90 -0.72
N ASP A 42 -13.10 -19.77 -1.76
CA ASP A 42 -12.82 -18.98 -2.96
C ASP A 42 -13.25 -17.50 -2.91
N ALA A 43 -13.27 -16.88 -1.73
CA ALA A 43 -13.79 -15.50 -1.58
C ALA A 43 -12.89 -14.38 -2.14
N MET A 44 -11.72 -14.70 -2.71
CA MET A 44 -10.80 -13.71 -3.33
C MET A 44 -10.53 -13.95 -4.82
N HIS A 45 -11.28 -14.86 -5.46
CA HIS A 45 -11.13 -15.12 -6.90
C HIS A 45 -11.81 -14.03 -7.73
N GLY A 46 -11.05 -13.38 -8.63
CA GLY A 46 -11.54 -12.26 -9.44
C GLY A 46 -11.59 -10.92 -8.71
N ALA A 47 -10.91 -10.80 -7.56
CA ALA A 47 -10.82 -9.55 -6.83
C ALA A 47 -9.86 -8.58 -7.53
N HIS A 48 -10.34 -7.35 -7.74
CA HIS A 48 -9.52 -6.22 -8.16
C HIS A 48 -8.90 -5.60 -6.91
N TYR A 49 -7.58 -5.44 -6.92
CA TYR A 49 -6.87 -4.70 -5.88
C TYR A 49 -5.90 -3.70 -6.52
N PHE A 50 -5.51 -2.73 -5.74
CA PHE A 50 -4.68 -1.61 -6.17
C PHE A 50 -3.42 -1.57 -5.33
N THR A 51 -2.31 -1.21 -5.98
CA THR A 51 -1.07 -0.82 -5.32
C THR A 51 -0.83 0.66 -5.57
N ILE A 52 -0.46 1.40 -4.52
CA ILE A 52 -0.13 2.83 -4.59
C ILE A 52 1.28 3.01 -4.05
N THR A 53 2.10 3.75 -4.79
CA THR A 53 3.36 4.28 -4.27
C THR A 53 3.18 5.75 -3.92
N VAL A 54 3.49 6.12 -2.67
CA VAL A 54 3.43 7.51 -2.19
C VAL A 54 4.81 7.95 -1.73
N SER A 55 5.30 9.08 -2.21
CA SER A 55 6.51 9.73 -1.71
C SER A 55 6.15 10.76 -0.63
N VAL A 56 6.96 10.82 0.43
CA VAL A 56 6.84 11.75 1.55
C VAL A 56 8.20 12.38 1.81
N CYS A 57 8.27 13.71 1.80
CA CYS A 57 9.49 14.43 2.14
C CYS A 57 9.58 14.65 3.64
N LYS A 58 10.71 14.31 4.27
CA LYS A 58 11.04 14.76 5.62
C LYS A 58 11.65 16.16 5.58
N THR A 59 11.50 16.92 6.67
CA THR A 59 12.16 18.22 6.83
C THR A 59 13.69 18.12 6.89
N SER A 60 14.24 16.92 7.16
CA SER A 60 15.67 16.60 7.05
C SER A 60 16.19 16.62 5.60
N GLY A 61 15.30 16.59 4.60
CA GLY A 61 15.65 16.46 3.17
C GLY A 61 15.59 15.02 2.64
N GLU A 62 15.39 14.03 3.52
CA GLU A 62 15.17 12.63 3.11
C GLU A 62 13.80 12.45 2.46
N THR A 63 13.71 11.57 1.46
CA THR A 63 12.42 11.21 0.84
C THR A 63 12.11 9.75 1.14
N VAL A 64 10.91 9.48 1.63
CA VAL A 64 10.44 8.13 1.93
C VAL A 64 9.37 7.75 0.92
N GLU A 65 9.54 6.61 0.26
CA GLU A 65 8.49 5.98 -0.53
C GLU A 65 7.76 4.93 0.29
N LEU A 66 6.44 4.97 0.24
CA LEU A 66 5.53 4.04 0.86
C LEU A 66 4.83 3.22 -0.20
N TYR A 67 4.81 1.91 -0.05
CA TYR A 67 4.07 0.97 -0.90
C TYR A 67 2.82 0.52 -0.15
N LEU A 68 1.66 0.85 -0.70
CA LEU A 68 0.34 0.59 -0.12
C LEU A 68 -0.44 -0.38 -1.00
N LYS A 69 -1.14 -1.34 -0.40
CA LYS A 69 -1.94 -2.34 -1.11
C LYS A 69 -3.29 -2.54 -0.44
N ASN A 70 -4.34 -2.90 -1.18
CA ASN A 70 -5.66 -3.18 -0.62
C ASN A 70 -6.26 -4.54 -1.04
N ASP A 71 -5.45 -5.59 -1.08
CA ASP A 71 -5.88 -6.96 -1.44
C ASP A 71 -6.56 -7.75 -0.31
N THR A 72 -7.01 -7.06 0.76
CA THR A 72 -7.75 -7.68 1.87
C THR A 72 -9.26 -7.60 1.64
N SER A 73 -10.01 -8.46 2.32
CA SER A 73 -11.49 -8.49 2.23
C SER A 73 -12.19 -7.21 2.69
N THR A 74 -11.49 -6.34 3.42
CA THR A 74 -12.00 -5.04 3.86
C THR A 74 -11.81 -3.93 2.82
N ALA A 75 -11.08 -4.20 1.74
CA ALA A 75 -10.66 -3.24 0.72
C ALA A 75 -9.91 -2.00 1.28
N ALA A 76 -9.48 -2.05 2.55
CA ALA A 76 -8.68 -1.03 3.17
C ALA A 76 -7.24 -1.16 2.71
N TYR A 77 -6.62 -0.03 2.34
CA TYR A 77 -5.19 -0.01 2.11
C TYR A 77 -4.45 -0.33 3.41
N TYR A 78 -3.38 -1.12 3.31
CA TYR A 78 -2.38 -1.34 4.35
C TYR A 78 -0.97 -1.10 3.79
N LEU A 79 -0.01 -0.86 4.69
CA LEU A 79 1.40 -0.68 4.32
C LEU A 79 2.02 -2.04 3.98
N GLU A 80 2.46 -2.21 2.74
CA GLU A 80 3.21 -3.40 2.30
C GLU A 80 4.71 -3.23 2.55
N GLY A 81 5.24 -2.00 2.41
CA GLY A 81 6.64 -1.70 2.71
C GLY A 81 7.01 -0.24 2.50
N PHE A 82 8.27 0.09 2.75
CA PHE A 82 8.81 1.43 2.53
C PHE A 82 10.26 1.40 2.05
N ARG A 83 10.71 2.50 1.44
CA ARG A 83 12.10 2.73 1.04
C ARG A 83 12.50 4.18 1.35
N ILE A 84 13.71 4.38 1.87
CA ILE A 84 14.32 5.70 2.01
C ILE A 84 15.17 5.98 0.76
N LYS A 85 15.00 7.16 0.16
CA LYS A 85 15.76 7.68 -0.98
C LYS A 85 16.76 8.74 -0.54
#